data_AF-A0A914Z6Y6-F1
#
_entry.id   AF-A0A914Z6Y6-F1
#
_cell.length_a   1.000
_cell.length_b   1.000
_cell.length_c   1.000
_cell.angle_alpha   90.00
_cell.angle_beta   90.00
_cell.angle_gamma   90.00
#
_symmetry.space_group_name_H-M   'P 1'
#
loop_
_entity.id
_entity.type
_entity.pdbx_description
1 polymer ?
#
loop_
_entity_poly.entity_id
_entity_poly.type
_entity_poly.pdbx_seq_one_letter_code
_entity_poly.pdbx_strand_id
1 'polypeptide(L)'
;MAVATALEKTPPTNDRLPGINEYVIKRYLVKQVIGDGGYGTVLSVVDEVTKKTYAVKTEKYSRSMLHIEVAVLRAARDSRCKHFAQLIDQGSVRREYVFVVMTLLGLFKLWKL
;
A
#
# COMPACT_ATOMS: atom_id res chain seq x y z
N MET A 1 42.97 23.30 -13.72
CA MET A 1 42.11 22.84 -12.62
C MET A 1 40.66 22.94 -13.07
N ALA A 2 40.08 21.87 -13.60
CA ALA A 2 38.66 21.81 -13.93
C ALA A 2 38.06 20.68 -13.10
N VAL A 3 37.21 21.04 -12.13
CA VAL A 3 36.42 20.08 -11.36
C VAL A 3 35.15 19.84 -12.15
N ALA A 4 35.09 18.73 -12.88
CA ALA A 4 33.86 18.25 -13.47
C ALA A 4 33.00 17.65 -12.35
N THR A 5 31.92 18.33 -11.98
CA THR A 5 30.90 17.81 -11.07
C THR A 5 30.15 16.69 -11.80
N ALA A 6 30.45 15.45 -11.45
CA ALA A 6 29.65 14.31 -11.87
C ALA A 6 28.25 14.44 -11.24
N LEU A 7 27.22 14.61 -12.07
CA LEU A 7 25.84 14.42 -11.65
C LEU A 7 25.70 12.93 -11.27
N GLU A 8 25.69 12.66 -9.98
CA GLU A 8 25.45 11.34 -9.43
C GLU A 8 24.02 10.91 -9.85
N LYS A 9 23.93 10.11 -10.92
CA LYS A 9 22.65 9.52 -11.33
C LYS A 9 22.22 8.60 -10.20
N THR A 10 21.21 9.02 -9.43
CA THR A 10 20.53 8.15 -8.47
C THR A 10 20.21 6.84 -9.17
N PRO A 11 20.57 5.69 -8.59
CA PRO A 11 20.30 4.39 -9.21
C PRO A 11 18.81 4.30 -9.52
N PRO A 12 18.42 3.68 -10.65
CA PRO A 12 17.03 3.59 -11.07
C PRO A 12 16.20 3.00 -9.94
N THR A 13 15.17 3.73 -9.51
CA THR A 13 14.28 3.28 -8.44
C THR A 13 13.45 2.12 -8.95
N ASN A 14 13.51 0.97 -8.27
CA ASN A 14 12.74 -0.22 -8.63
C ASN A 14 11.31 -0.11 -8.11
N ASP A 15 10.55 0.93 -8.50
CA ASP A 15 9.22 1.26 -7.95
C ASP A 15 8.08 0.35 -8.46
N ARG A 16 8.29 -0.97 -8.47
CA ARG A 16 7.32 -1.95 -8.97
C ARG A 16 6.22 -2.19 -7.94
N LEU A 17 4.96 -1.99 -8.31
CA LEU A 17 3.81 -2.36 -7.48
C LEU A 17 3.40 -3.82 -7.71
N PRO A 18 2.79 -4.51 -6.72
CA PRO A 18 2.37 -5.88 -6.87
C PRO A 18 1.15 -6.01 -7.80
N GLY A 19 1.18 -7.01 -8.68
CA GLY A 19 0.10 -7.33 -9.62
C GLY A 19 -0.93 -8.33 -9.09
N ILE A 20 -1.99 -8.57 -9.86
CA ILE A 20 -2.96 -9.64 -9.57
C ILE A 20 -2.24 -11.00 -9.56
N ASN A 21 -2.63 -11.88 -8.63
CA ASN A 21 -2.00 -13.18 -8.35
C ASN A 21 -0.55 -13.11 -7.82
N GLU A 22 -0.05 -11.92 -7.48
CA GLU A 22 1.18 -11.77 -6.72
C GLU A 22 0.89 -11.67 -5.21
N TYR A 23 1.93 -11.83 -4.40
CA TYR A 23 1.85 -11.69 -2.95
C TYR A 23 2.43 -10.37 -2.48
N VAL A 24 1.71 -9.67 -1.61
CA VAL A 24 2.31 -8.72 -0.67
C VAL A 24 2.87 -9.51 0.50
N ILE A 25 4.18 -9.38 0.73
CA ILE A 25 4.96 -10.04 1.79
C ILE A 25 4.72 -11.56 1.98
N LYS A 26 4.65 -12.35 0.88
CA LYS A 26 4.41 -13.81 0.91
C LYS A 26 3.18 -14.26 1.74
N ARG A 27 2.25 -13.33 2.03
CA ARG A 27 1.10 -13.58 2.91
C ARG A 27 -0.21 -13.12 2.29
N TYR A 28 -0.23 -11.94 1.69
CA TYR A 28 -1.45 -11.35 1.18
C TYR A 28 -1.52 -11.51 -0.34
N LEU A 29 -2.33 -12.47 -0.80
CA LEU A 29 -2.51 -12.76 -2.22
C LEU A 29 -3.43 -11.73 -2.87
N VAL A 30 -2.94 -11.01 -3.87
CA VAL A 30 -3.70 -9.99 -4.60
C VAL A 30 -4.75 -10.64 -5.49
N LYS A 31 -6.02 -10.26 -5.28
CA LYS A 31 -7.16 -10.75 -6.08
C LYS A 31 -7.66 -9.73 -7.09
N GLN A 32 -7.67 -8.45 -6.72
CA GLN A 32 -8.25 -7.41 -7.57
C GLN A 32 -7.65 -6.04 -7.25
N VAL A 33 -7.50 -5.21 -8.28
CA VAL A 33 -7.31 -3.75 -8.11
C VAL A 33 -8.68 -3.12 -7.89
N ILE A 34 -8.87 -2.51 -6.71
CA ILE A 34 -10.16 -1.90 -6.30
C ILE A 34 -10.12 -0.38 -6.29
N GLY A 35 -8.93 0.22 -6.42
CA GLY A 35 -8.75 1.65 -6.66
C GLY A 35 -7.36 1.90 -7.24
N ASP A 36 -7.24 2.86 -8.15
CA ASP A 36 -5.98 3.26 -8.74
C ASP A 36 -5.96 4.78 -8.92
N GLY A 37 -4.84 5.43 -8.58
CA GLY A 37 -4.72 6.88 -8.64
C GLY A 37 -3.27 7.35 -8.52
N GLY A 38 -3.07 8.67 -8.61
CA GLY A 38 -1.72 9.27 -8.63
C GLY A 38 -0.89 9.01 -7.37
N TYR A 39 -1.55 8.78 -6.24
CA TYR A 39 -0.94 8.50 -4.94
C TYR A 39 -0.86 7.00 -4.63
N GLY A 40 -1.02 6.12 -5.63
CA GLY A 40 -0.89 4.68 -5.45
C GLY A 40 -2.15 3.88 -5.77
N THR A 41 -2.09 2.59 -5.47
CA THR A 41 -3.08 1.59 -5.87
C THR A 41 -3.63 0.89 -4.63
N VAL A 42 -4.94 0.64 -4.60
CA VAL A 42 -5.63 -0.12 -3.57
C VAL A 42 -6.05 -1.47 -4.13
N LEU A 43 -5.68 -2.53 -3.41
CA LEU A 43 -5.82 -3.93 -3.81
C LEU A 43 -6.74 -4.65 -2.83
N SER A 44 -7.65 -5.49 -3.32
CA SER A 44 -8.31 -6.51 -2.52
C SER A 44 -7.39 -7.73 -2.44
N VAL A 45 -7.11 -8.18 -1.22
CA VAL A 45 -6.20 -9.30 -0.95
C VAL A 45 -6.85 -10.34 -0.05
N VAL A 46 -6.40 -11.58 -0.16
CA VAL A 46 -6.71 -12.65 0.79
C VAL A 46 -5.47 -12.93 1.63
N ASP A 47 -5.62 -12.89 2.96
CA ASP A 47 -4.57 -13.31 3.88
C ASP A 47 -4.48 -14.84 3.89
N GLU A 48 -3.34 -15.39 3.48
CA GLU A 48 -3.13 -16.85 3.44
C GLU A 48 -3.20 -17.50 4.82
N VAL A 49 -2.94 -16.76 5.90
CA VAL A 49 -2.97 -17.30 7.27
C VAL A 49 -4.38 -17.32 7.82
N THR A 50 -5.08 -16.18 7.75
CA THR A 50 -6.41 -16.03 8.38
C THR A 50 -7.57 -16.35 7.44
N LYS A 51 -7.30 -16.48 6.13
CA LYS A 51 -8.28 -16.60 5.04
C LYS A 51 -9.29 -15.45 4.95
N LYS A 52 -9.03 -14.33 5.65
CA LYS A 52 -9.84 -13.13 5.59
C LYS A 52 -9.43 -12.24 4.41
N THR A 53 -10.41 -11.48 3.91
CA THR A 53 -10.18 -10.48 2.86
C THR A 53 -9.88 -9.12 3.47
N TYR A 54 -8.88 -8.43 2.93
CA TYR A 54 -8.44 -7.11 3.35
C TYR A 54 -8.28 -6.17 2.14
N ALA A 55 -8.15 -4.89 2.41
CA ALA A 55 -7.66 -3.91 1.45
C ALA A 55 -6.18 -3.63 1.73
N VAL A 56 -5.38 -3.53 0.68
CA VAL A 56 -3.98 -3.13 0.76
C VAL A 56 -3.77 -1.92 -0.11
N LYS A 57 -3.38 -0.79 0.49
CA LYS A 57 -2.89 0.34 -0.30
C LYS A 57 -1.39 0.21 -0.47
N THR A 58 -0.89 0.42 -1.69
CA THR A 58 0.53 0.41 -2.04
C THR A 58 0.95 1.71 -2.71
N GLU A 59 2.09 2.24 -2.31
CA GLU A 59 2.73 3.42 -2.91
C GLU A 59 4.16 3.09 -3.33
N LYS A 60 4.61 3.70 -4.43
CA LYS A 60 6.01 3.61 -4.88
C LYS A 60 6.94 4.04 -3.76
N TYR A 61 7.98 3.26 -3.50
CA TYR A 61 8.88 3.49 -2.38
C TYR A 61 9.53 4.88 -2.44
N SER A 62 9.92 5.33 -3.63
CA SER A 62 10.60 6.62 -3.84
C SER A 62 9.75 7.86 -3.55
N ARG A 63 8.43 7.73 -3.44
CA ARG A 63 7.48 8.87 -3.30
C ARG A 63 6.44 8.67 -2.21
N SER A 64 6.64 7.70 -1.32
CA SER A 64 5.59 7.30 -0.40
C SER A 64 5.36 8.31 0.72
N MET A 65 4.08 8.64 0.93
CA MET A 65 3.56 9.42 2.06
C MET A 65 2.64 8.58 2.95
N LEU A 66 2.58 7.27 2.72
CA LEU A 66 1.69 6.30 3.36
C LEU A 66 1.85 6.24 4.89
N HIS A 67 2.99 6.71 5.42
CA HIS A 67 3.20 6.89 6.87
C HIS A 67 2.17 7.83 7.52
N ILE A 68 1.62 8.80 6.78
CA ILE A 68 0.55 9.68 7.27
C ILE A 68 -0.72 8.88 7.51
N GLU A 69 -1.13 8.03 6.57
CA GLU A 69 -2.32 7.19 6.73
C GLU A 69 -2.17 6.25 7.93
N VAL A 70 -1.00 5.63 8.07
CA VAL A 70 -0.69 4.78 9.23
C VAL A 70 -0.88 5.55 10.54
N ALA A 71 -0.35 6.78 10.62
CA ALA A 71 -0.48 7.60 11.83
C ALA A 71 -1.95 7.89 12.17
N VAL A 72 -2.76 8.26 11.16
CA VAL A 72 -4.20 8.53 11.34
C VAL A 72 -4.95 7.28 11.77
N LEU A 73 -4.72 6.13 11.12
CA LEU A 73 -5.41 4.88 11.46
C LEU A 73 -5.02 4.37 12.85
N ARG A 74 -3.77 4.57 13.28
CA ARG A 74 -3.34 4.29 14.67
C ARG A 74 -4.07 5.18 15.67
N ALA A 75 -4.09 6.50 15.44
CA ALA A 75 -4.78 7.43 16.31
C ALA A 75 -6.30 7.15 16.40
N ALA A 76 -6.93 6.79 15.28
CA ALA A 76 -8.34 6.41 15.24
C ALA A 76 -8.62 5.13 16.04
N ARG A 77 -7.75 4.11 15.92
CA ARG A 77 -7.81 2.88 16.71
C ARG A 77 -7.68 3.19 18.20
N ASP A 78 -6.68 3.97 18.59
CA ASP A 78 -6.39 4.31 19.98
C ASP A 78 -7.53 5.15 20.60
N SER A 79 -8.21 5.95 19.79
CA SER A 79 -9.42 6.69 20.15
C SER A 79 -10.71 5.84 20.09
N ARG A 80 -10.62 4.55 19.75
CA ARG A 80 -11.75 3.62 19.59
C ARG A 80 -12.81 4.12 18.59
N CYS A 81 -12.40 4.81 17.54
CA CYS A 81 -13.30 5.27 16.48
C CYS A 81 -13.84 4.08 15.68
N LYS A 82 -15.14 3.79 15.80
CA LYS A 82 -15.79 2.64 15.15
C LYS A 82 -15.99 2.80 13.63
N HIS A 83 -15.93 4.04 13.14
CA HIS A 83 -16.24 4.39 11.75
C HIS A 83 -15.00 4.58 10.86
N PHE A 84 -13.84 4.12 11.33
CA PHE A 84 -12.59 4.12 10.56
C PHE A 84 -12.21 2.70 10.16
N ALA A 85 -11.50 2.56 9.05
CA ALA A 85 -10.83 1.31 8.73
C ALA A 85 -9.83 0.96 9.85
N GLN A 86 -9.69 -0.33 10.15
CA GLN A 86 -8.70 -0.76 11.14
C GLN A 86 -7.38 -1.07 10.45
N LEU A 87 -6.29 -0.57 11.00
CA LEU A 87 -4.94 -0.93 10.61
C LEU A 87 -4.64 -2.38 11.03
N ILE A 88 -4.30 -3.23 10.06
CA ILE A 88 -4.00 -4.65 10.27
C ILE A 88 -2.49 -4.90 10.24
N ASP A 89 -1.80 -4.38 9.23
CA ASP A 89 -0.36 -4.55 9.01
C ASP A 89 0.19 -3.39 8.17
N GLN A 90 1.51 -3.21 8.13
CA GLN A 90 2.18 -2.22 7.31
C GLN A 90 3.64 -2.60 7.07
N GLY A 91 4.25 -2.04 6.03
CA GLY A 91 5.69 -2.20 5.82
C GLY A 91 6.15 -1.71 4.46
N SER A 92 7.34 -2.18 4.06
CA SER A 92 7.92 -1.89 2.75
C SER A 92 8.57 -3.15 2.18
N VAL A 93 8.52 -3.32 0.86
CA VAL A 93 9.11 -4.47 0.15
C VAL A 93 10.25 -3.99 -0.73
N ARG A 94 11.48 -4.46 -0.46
CA ARG A 94 12.67 -4.35 -1.34
C ARG A 94 12.96 -2.96 -1.94
N ARG A 95 12.56 -1.87 -1.26
CA ARG A 95 12.59 -0.50 -1.81
C ARG A 95 11.80 -0.34 -3.12
N GLU A 96 10.80 -1.20 -3.32
CA GLU A 96 9.89 -1.17 -4.45
C GLU A 96 8.61 -0.41 -4.11
N TYR A 97 8.01 -0.76 -2.98
CA TYR A 97 6.81 -0.09 -2.50
C TYR A 97 6.69 -0.12 -0.98
N VAL A 98 5.88 0.80 -0.47
CA VAL A 98 5.36 0.84 0.90
C VAL A 98 3.91 0.39 0.86
N PHE A 99 3.44 -0.32 1.89
CA PHE A 99 2.08 -0.79 1.97
C PHE A 99 1.46 -0.62 3.35
N VAL A 100 0.13 -0.49 3.37
CA VAL A 100 -0.70 -0.66 4.56
C VAL A 100 -1.80 -1.67 4.26
N VAL A 101 -2.02 -2.59 5.20
CA VAL A 101 -3.13 -3.53 5.18
C VAL A 101 -4.19 -3.01 6.14
N MET A 102 -5.42 -2.90 5.65
CA MET A 102 -6.55 -2.38 6.41
C MET A 102 -7.81 -3.20 6.15
N THR A 103 -8.80 -3.05 7.01
CA THR A 103 -10.13 -3.65 6.80
C THR A 103 -10.69 -3.21 5.45
N LEU A 104 -11.16 -4.18 4.64
CA LEU A 104 -11.90 -3.87 3.43
C LEU A 104 -13.29 -3.32 3.79
N LEU A 105 -13.57 -2.08 3.38
CA LEU A 105 -14.87 -1.43 3.58
C LEU A 105 -15.67 -1.45 2.28
N GLY A 106 -16.93 -1.88 2.34
CA GLY A 106 -17.88 -1.79 1.23
C GLY A 106 -17.47 -2.60 -0.01
N LEU A 107 -17.92 -3.85 -0.12
CA LEU A 107 -17.82 -4.64 -1.36
C LEU A 107 -18.77 -4.15 -2.47
N PHE A 108 -19.50 -3.05 -2.27
CA PHE A 108 -20.47 -2.52 -3.21
C PHE A 108 -19.89 -1.32 -3.96
N LYS A 109 -19.64 -1.50 -5.26
CA LYS A 109 -19.26 -0.42 -6.17
C LYS A 109 -20.41 0.58 -6.28
N LEU A 110 -20.38 1.66 -5.49
CA LEU A 110 -21.37 2.74 -5.56
C LEU A 110 -21.34 3.56 -6.87
N TRP A 111 -20.39 3.28 -7.78
CA TRP A 111 -20.08 4.12 -8.95
C TRP A 111 -20.14 3.38 -10.30
N LYS A 112 -20.79 2.21 -10.36
CA LYS A 112 -21.20 1.61 -11.64
C LYS A 112 -22.73 1.70 -11.73
N LEU A 113 -23.22 2.85 -12.19
CA LEU A 113 -24.54 3.03 -12.81
C LEU A 113 -24.33 3.20 -14.31
#